data_AF-A0A3D1PFX4-F1
#
_entry.id   AF-A0A3D1PFX4-F1
#
_cell.length_a   1.000
_cell.length_b   1.000
_cell.length_c   1.000
_cell.angle_alpha   90.00
_cell.angle_beta   90.00
_cell.angle_gamma   90.00
#
_symmetry.space_group_name_H-M   'P 1'
#
loop_
_entity.id
_entity.type
_entity.pdbx_description
1 polymer ?
#
loop_
_entity_poly.entity_id
_entity_poly.type
_entity_poly.pdbx_seq_one_letter_code
_entity_poly.pdbx_strand_id
1 'polypeptide(L)'
;MNIVVVGLSHKTAPVEVREKLSIPEPQVESAIADLVSYPHIAEAAILSTCNRLEIYIVTPETEQGLREVTQFLSEHSKLPSHSLRQHLFMLLHQDAVMHLMRVSAGLDSLVLGEGQILAQVKNTHNLGQKYNGIKLILNRLFKEAIEAGKRVRTKTSIGTGAVSISSAAVELAQIKVQNLAASRVTIIGAGKMSRLLVKHLVAKGAYQIAILNRSRPRAEELASEFKQAELLIYPISEMMSVLAMSDLVFTSTAATEPLIDRAKLEAALEPNRPLMLFDISVPRNVHGDVNELDNVQAFNV
;
A
#
# COMPACT_ATOMS: atom_id res chain seq x y z
N MET A 1 7.87 -22.69 -21.85
CA MET A 1 7.92 -21.42 -21.10
C MET A 1 6.58 -21.25 -20.42
N ASN A 2 6.58 -21.27 -19.10
CA ASN A 2 5.40 -21.28 -18.23
C ASN A 2 5.30 -19.94 -17.52
N ILE A 3 4.09 -19.41 -17.39
CA ILE A 3 3.81 -18.22 -16.60
C ILE A 3 3.41 -18.67 -15.21
N VAL A 4 4.03 -18.09 -14.19
CA VAL A 4 3.77 -18.42 -12.78
C VAL A 4 3.67 -17.12 -12.01
N VAL A 5 2.78 -17.08 -11.02
CA VAL A 5 2.80 -16.04 -9.99
C VAL A 5 2.96 -16.67 -8.63
N VAL A 6 3.94 -16.17 -7.88
CA VAL A 6 4.10 -16.45 -6.45
C VAL A 6 3.84 -15.15 -5.72
N GLY A 7 2.97 -15.18 -4.73
CA GLY A 7 2.65 -13.96 -4.01
C GLY A 7 1.94 -14.22 -2.71
N LEU A 8 1.60 -13.12 -2.06
CA LEU A 8 0.82 -13.08 -0.83
C LEU A 8 -0.07 -11.84 -0.87
N SER A 9 -1.18 -11.90 -0.14
CA SER A 9 -2.10 -10.77 -0.05
C SER A 9 -2.63 -10.63 1.37
N HIS A 10 -3.36 -9.55 1.62
CA HIS A 10 -4.13 -9.35 2.86
C HIS A 10 -5.05 -10.55 3.21
N LYS A 11 -5.41 -11.41 2.24
CA LYS A 11 -6.21 -12.62 2.47
C LYS A 11 -5.40 -13.79 3.02
N THR A 12 -4.09 -13.83 2.76
CA THR A 12 -3.22 -14.97 3.06
C THR A 12 -2.14 -14.64 4.10
N ALA A 13 -1.84 -13.36 4.31
CA ALA A 13 -0.76 -12.91 5.17
C ALA A 13 -1.16 -11.67 6.00
N PRO A 14 -0.88 -11.67 7.31
CA PRO A 14 -1.06 -10.50 8.16
C PRO A 14 -0.02 -9.43 7.81
N VAL A 15 -0.28 -8.17 8.17
CA VAL A 15 0.54 -7.01 7.74
C VAL A 15 2.01 -7.12 8.19
N GLU A 16 2.27 -7.75 9.35
CA GLU A 16 3.59 -8.01 9.93
C GLU A 16 4.48 -8.87 9.01
N VAL A 17 3.86 -9.76 8.23
CA VAL A 17 4.56 -10.59 7.24
C VAL A 17 4.68 -9.82 5.93
N ARG A 18 3.60 -9.14 5.51
CA ARG A 18 3.57 -8.38 4.25
C ARG A 18 4.62 -7.28 4.22
N GLU A 19 4.79 -6.53 5.30
CA GLU A 19 5.71 -5.40 5.36
C GLU A 19 7.17 -5.82 5.18
N LYS A 20 7.56 -7.00 5.69
CA LYS A 20 8.90 -7.57 5.52
C LYS A 20 9.19 -8.01 4.09
N LEU A 21 8.14 -8.31 3.33
CA LEU A 21 8.23 -8.76 1.94
C LEU A 21 8.05 -7.58 0.97
N SER A 22 7.53 -6.44 1.43
CA SER A 22 7.34 -5.25 0.60
C SER A 22 8.64 -4.85 -0.10
N ILE A 23 8.55 -4.62 -1.41
CA ILE A 23 9.66 -4.13 -2.23
C ILE A 23 9.31 -2.69 -2.63
N PRO A 24 9.93 -1.68 -2.00
CA PRO A 24 9.68 -0.28 -2.33
C PRO A 24 10.31 0.07 -3.69
N GLU A 25 9.73 1.06 -4.38
CA GLU A 25 10.12 1.44 -5.75
C GLU A 25 11.64 1.63 -5.98
N PRO A 26 12.42 2.25 -5.06
CA PRO A 26 13.86 2.39 -5.23
C PRO A 26 14.65 1.07 -5.27
N GLN A 27 14.08 -0.02 -4.75
CA GLN A 27 14.70 -1.36 -4.70
C GLN A 27 14.23 -2.27 -5.84
N VAL A 28 13.24 -1.85 -6.64
CA VAL A 28 12.65 -2.68 -7.70
C VAL A 28 13.68 -3.05 -8.76
N GLU A 29 14.61 -2.15 -9.09
CA GLU A 29 15.68 -2.41 -10.07
C GLU A 29 16.58 -3.57 -9.65
N SER A 30 17.14 -3.51 -8.43
CA SER A 30 17.98 -4.57 -7.90
C SER A 30 17.20 -5.87 -7.72
N ALA A 31 15.97 -5.79 -7.20
CA ALA A 31 15.12 -6.98 -7.02
C ALA A 31 14.80 -7.69 -8.35
N ILE A 32 14.54 -6.95 -9.42
CA ILE A 32 14.35 -7.52 -10.76
C ILE A 32 15.65 -8.14 -11.25
N ALA A 33 16.79 -7.44 -11.12
CA ALA A 33 18.09 -7.95 -11.53
C ALA A 33 18.46 -9.27 -10.83
N ASP A 34 18.20 -9.35 -9.51
CA ASP A 34 18.42 -10.54 -8.70
C ASP A 34 17.52 -11.70 -9.17
N LEU A 35 16.22 -11.45 -9.36
CA LEU A 35 15.28 -12.45 -9.85
C LEU A 35 15.70 -13.02 -11.22
N VAL A 36 16.06 -12.16 -12.18
CA VAL A 36 16.46 -12.64 -13.53
C VAL A 36 17.88 -13.22 -13.57
N SER A 37 18.64 -13.14 -12.48
CA SER A 37 19.94 -13.81 -12.35
C SER A 37 19.80 -15.31 -12.06
N TYR A 38 18.63 -15.74 -11.54
CA TYR A 38 18.35 -17.13 -11.27
C TYR A 38 18.23 -17.95 -12.58
N PRO A 39 18.82 -19.16 -12.66
CA PRO A 39 18.90 -19.94 -13.90
C PRO A 39 17.55 -20.24 -14.57
N HIS A 40 16.46 -20.39 -13.81
CA HIS A 40 15.15 -20.76 -14.34
C HIS A 40 14.18 -19.58 -14.43
N ILE A 41 14.63 -18.33 -14.29
CA ILE A 41 13.78 -17.14 -14.42
C ILE A 41 14.17 -16.35 -15.68
N ALA A 42 13.35 -16.47 -16.73
CA ALA A 42 13.59 -15.80 -18.01
C ALA A 42 13.06 -14.35 -18.05
N GLU A 43 11.95 -14.09 -17.37
CA GLU A 43 11.32 -12.78 -17.20
C GLU A 43 10.76 -12.68 -15.77
N ALA A 44 10.76 -11.48 -15.20
CA ALA A 44 10.21 -11.19 -13.88
C ALA A 44 9.51 -9.83 -13.84
N ALA A 45 8.40 -9.75 -13.13
CA ALA A 45 7.69 -8.52 -12.81
C ALA A 45 7.23 -8.53 -11.35
N ILE A 46 7.41 -7.41 -10.65
CA ILE A 46 7.10 -7.27 -9.23
C ILE A 46 5.93 -6.30 -9.05
N LEU A 47 4.78 -6.82 -8.62
CA LEU A 47 3.63 -6.03 -8.18
C LEU A 47 3.64 -5.94 -6.65
N SER A 48 4.19 -4.85 -6.15
CA SER A 48 4.28 -4.53 -4.71
C SER A 48 3.29 -3.41 -4.39
N THR A 49 2.29 -3.69 -3.57
CA THR A 49 1.29 -2.73 -3.09
C THR A 49 1.09 -2.89 -1.60
N CYS A 50 0.27 -2.04 -0.97
CA CYS A 50 -0.05 -2.21 0.44
C CYS A 50 -0.77 -3.54 0.74
N ASN A 51 -1.53 -4.08 -0.22
CA ASN A 51 -2.40 -5.23 0.02
C ASN A 51 -1.85 -6.54 -0.54
N ARG A 52 -0.77 -6.50 -1.32
CA ARG A 52 -0.17 -7.68 -1.95
C ARG A 52 1.27 -7.45 -2.36
N LEU A 53 2.02 -8.54 -2.35
CA LEU A 53 3.25 -8.69 -3.12
C LEU A 53 3.06 -9.86 -4.07
N GLU A 54 3.30 -9.65 -5.35
CA GLU A 54 3.21 -10.70 -6.36
C GLU A 54 4.40 -10.61 -7.31
N ILE A 55 5.06 -11.75 -7.50
CA ILE A 55 6.16 -11.90 -8.44
C ILE A 55 5.64 -12.78 -9.58
N TYR A 56 5.48 -12.17 -10.75
CA TYR A 56 5.14 -12.85 -11.99
C TYR A 56 6.42 -13.22 -12.70
N ILE A 57 6.61 -14.50 -12.99
CA ILE A 57 7.78 -15.00 -13.71
C ILE A 57 7.41 -15.75 -14.98
N VAL A 58 8.37 -15.82 -15.88
CA VAL A 58 8.39 -16.77 -17.00
C VAL A 58 9.52 -17.75 -16.75
N THR A 59 9.21 -19.04 -16.72
CA THR A 59 10.19 -20.08 -16.41
C THR A 59 10.09 -21.26 -17.39
N PRO A 60 11.21 -21.89 -17.81
CA PRO A 60 11.15 -23.14 -18.55
C PRO A 60 10.70 -24.33 -17.69
N GLU A 61 10.97 -24.29 -16.38
CA GLU A 61 10.70 -25.39 -15.44
C GLU A 61 10.00 -24.88 -14.19
N THR A 62 8.69 -25.13 -14.09
CA THR A 62 7.80 -24.58 -13.06
C THR A 62 8.32 -24.82 -11.64
N GLU A 63 8.70 -26.05 -11.32
CA GLU A 63 9.13 -26.43 -9.97
C GLU A 63 10.42 -25.72 -9.54
N GLN A 64 11.37 -25.53 -10.46
CA GLN A 64 12.59 -24.78 -10.16
C GLN A 64 12.29 -23.29 -10.01
N GLY A 65 11.53 -22.71 -10.94
CA GLY A 65 11.15 -21.30 -10.85
C GLY A 65 10.40 -20.96 -9.56
N LEU A 66 9.50 -21.84 -9.10
CA LEU A 66 8.82 -21.69 -7.81
C LEU A 66 9.80 -21.70 -6.63
N ARG A 67 10.78 -22.61 -6.65
CA ARG A 67 11.82 -22.67 -5.61
C ARG A 67 12.68 -21.42 -5.58
N GLU A 68 13.14 -20.95 -6.74
CA GLU A 68 13.98 -19.77 -6.87
C GLU A 68 13.27 -18.50 -6.40
N VAL A 69 11.99 -18.31 -6.77
CA VAL A 69 11.20 -17.18 -6.26
C VAL A 69 10.98 -17.28 -4.75
N THR A 70 10.70 -18.49 -4.22
CA THR A 70 10.55 -18.69 -2.77
C THR A 70 11.85 -18.41 -2.02
N GLN A 71 12.99 -18.77 -2.60
CA GLN A 71 14.31 -18.47 -2.07
C GLN A 71 14.58 -16.97 -2.05
N PHE A 72 14.36 -16.28 -3.18
CA PHE A 72 14.45 -14.83 -3.27
C PHE A 72 13.61 -14.11 -2.20
N LEU A 73 12.35 -14.53 -2.01
CA LEU A 73 11.48 -13.96 -0.99
C LEU A 73 11.99 -14.21 0.44
N SER A 74 12.59 -15.38 0.69
CA SER A 74 13.19 -15.74 1.97
C SER A 74 14.43 -14.89 2.27
N GLU A 75 15.31 -14.70 1.29
CA GLU A 75 16.51 -13.87 1.39
C GLU A 75 16.14 -12.40 1.62
N HIS A 76 15.20 -11.86 0.83
CA HIS A 76 14.73 -10.47 0.93
C HIS A 76 14.11 -10.17 2.30
N SER A 77 13.17 -11.02 2.73
CA SER A 77 12.43 -10.79 3.99
C SER A 77 13.18 -11.23 5.25
N LYS A 78 14.29 -11.96 5.08
CA LYS A 78 15.03 -12.65 6.16
C LYS A 78 14.13 -13.62 6.96
N LEU A 79 13.03 -14.08 6.37
CA LEU A 79 12.15 -15.08 6.96
C LEU A 79 12.47 -16.45 6.38
N PRO A 80 12.50 -17.53 7.19
CA PRO A 80 12.71 -18.88 6.68
C PRO A 80 11.65 -19.29 5.65
N SER A 81 12.05 -20.00 4.59
CA SER A 81 11.12 -20.43 3.53
C SER A 81 9.91 -21.20 4.06
N HIS A 82 10.08 -22.01 5.11
CA HIS A 82 8.98 -22.78 5.71
C HIS A 82 7.91 -21.88 6.34
N SER A 83 8.31 -20.78 6.98
CA SER A 83 7.40 -19.78 7.56
C SER A 83 6.68 -18.97 6.49
N LEU A 84 7.31 -18.76 5.33
CA LEU A 84 6.68 -18.06 4.21
C LEU A 84 5.64 -18.93 3.50
N ARG A 85 5.92 -20.23 3.31
CA ARG A 85 5.06 -21.13 2.52
C ARG A 85 3.59 -21.13 2.93
N GLN A 86 3.29 -21.03 4.23
CA GLN A 86 1.90 -20.99 4.72
C GLN A 86 1.13 -19.73 4.31
N HIS A 87 1.82 -18.66 3.91
CA HIS A 87 1.25 -17.38 3.51
C HIS A 87 1.26 -17.14 2.00
N LEU A 88 2.04 -17.93 1.25
CA LEU A 88 2.20 -17.78 -0.19
C LEU A 88 1.11 -18.54 -0.94
N PHE A 89 0.53 -17.88 -1.94
CA PHE A 89 -0.20 -18.54 -3.00
C PHE A 89 0.72 -18.72 -4.22
N MET A 90 0.47 -19.79 -4.97
CA MET A 90 1.18 -20.09 -6.21
C MET A 90 0.13 -20.44 -7.27
N LEU A 91 0.08 -19.68 -8.35
CA LEU A 91 -0.83 -19.94 -9.46
C LEU A 91 -0.02 -20.16 -10.74
N LEU A 92 -0.46 -21.14 -11.53
CA LEU A 92 0.27 -21.62 -12.70
C LEU A 92 -0.52 -21.34 -13.98
N HIS A 93 0.19 -21.06 -15.06
CA HIS A 93 -0.35 -20.99 -16.41
C HIS A 93 -1.57 -20.07 -16.51
N GLN A 94 -2.74 -20.63 -16.86
CA GLN A 94 -3.98 -19.89 -17.04
C GLN A 94 -4.46 -19.24 -15.75
N ASP A 95 -4.23 -19.86 -14.59
CA ASP A 95 -4.64 -19.28 -13.30
C ASP A 95 -3.84 -18.03 -12.98
N ALA A 96 -2.54 -18.01 -13.30
CA ALA A 96 -1.70 -16.82 -13.15
C ALA A 96 -2.17 -15.68 -14.05
N VAL A 97 -2.53 -16.00 -15.30
CA VAL A 97 -3.08 -15.02 -16.26
C VAL A 97 -4.41 -14.46 -15.75
N MET A 98 -5.36 -15.34 -15.40
CA MET A 98 -6.68 -14.95 -14.90
C MET A 98 -6.59 -14.14 -13.60
N HIS A 99 -5.63 -14.46 -12.74
CA HIS A 99 -5.36 -13.70 -11.53
C HIS A 99 -4.96 -12.26 -11.83
N LEU A 100 -3.96 -12.04 -12.70
CA LEU A 100 -3.55 -10.68 -13.06
C LEU A 100 -4.70 -9.88 -13.71
N MET A 101 -5.55 -10.53 -14.51
CA MET A 101 -6.74 -9.90 -15.09
C MET A 101 -7.72 -9.45 -14.01
N ARG A 102 -7.98 -10.28 -13.00
CA ARG A 102 -8.85 -9.96 -11.85
C ARG A 102 -8.28 -8.85 -10.98
N VAL A 103 -6.97 -8.90 -10.71
CA VAL A 103 -6.25 -7.85 -9.97
C VAL A 103 -6.34 -6.53 -10.72
N SER A 104 -6.06 -6.52 -12.03
CA SER A 104 -6.12 -5.32 -12.88
C SER A 104 -7.53 -4.73 -12.99
N ALA A 105 -8.56 -5.59 -12.90
CA ALA A 105 -9.96 -5.19 -12.85
C ALA A 105 -10.43 -4.70 -11.47
N GLY A 106 -9.61 -4.84 -10.42
CA GLY A 106 -9.98 -4.52 -9.04
C GLY A 106 -10.98 -5.50 -8.43
N LEU A 107 -11.14 -6.70 -9.00
CA LEU A 107 -11.99 -7.77 -8.48
C LEU A 107 -11.31 -8.53 -7.34
N ASP A 108 -9.99 -8.53 -7.33
CA ASP A 108 -9.18 -9.04 -6.22
C ASP A 108 -8.45 -7.85 -5.57
N SER A 109 -9.21 -6.97 -4.92
CA SER A 109 -8.68 -5.86 -4.11
C SER A 109 -9.36 -5.88 -2.75
N LEU A 110 -8.70 -5.36 -1.71
CA LEU A 110 -9.32 -5.18 -0.38
C LEU A 110 -10.62 -4.39 -0.51
N VAL A 111 -10.60 -3.39 -1.40
CA VAL A 111 -11.79 -2.65 -1.80
C VAL A 111 -12.11 -2.90 -3.26
N LEU A 112 -13.26 -3.54 -3.50
CA LEU A 112 -13.71 -3.91 -4.84
C LEU A 112 -13.84 -2.68 -5.73
N GLY A 113 -13.23 -2.73 -6.91
CA GLY A 113 -13.30 -1.66 -7.90
C GLY A 113 -12.34 -0.48 -7.71
N GLU A 114 -11.47 -0.54 -6.69
CA GLU A 114 -10.47 0.49 -6.42
C GLU A 114 -9.68 0.84 -7.69
N GLY A 115 -9.68 2.12 -8.07
CA GLY A 115 -9.04 2.57 -9.32
C GLY A 115 -7.51 2.58 -9.29
N GLN A 116 -6.90 2.48 -8.11
CA GLN A 116 -5.46 2.60 -7.95
C GLN A 116 -4.70 1.36 -8.42
N ILE A 117 -5.28 0.16 -8.27
CA ILE A 117 -4.60 -1.09 -8.64
C ILE A 117 -4.27 -1.15 -10.13
N LEU A 118 -5.15 -0.66 -11.01
CA LEU A 118 -4.87 -0.59 -12.44
C LEU A 118 -3.68 0.35 -12.75
N ALA A 119 -3.54 1.44 -12.00
CA ALA A 119 -2.39 2.34 -12.14
C ALA A 119 -1.10 1.69 -11.61
N GLN A 120 -1.19 0.92 -10.52
CA GLN A 120 -0.07 0.15 -9.98
C GLN A 120 0.38 -0.95 -10.95
N VAL A 121 -0.53 -1.70 -11.57
CA VAL A 121 -0.20 -2.69 -12.60
C VAL A 121 0.48 -2.04 -13.81
N LYS A 122 0.00 -0.87 -14.26
CA LYS A 122 0.68 -0.09 -15.30
C LYS A 122 2.09 0.33 -14.88
N ASN A 123 2.27 0.73 -13.62
CA ASN A 123 3.58 1.09 -13.10
C ASN A 123 4.53 -0.13 -13.04
N THR A 124 4.05 -1.28 -12.56
CA THR A 124 4.79 -2.55 -12.58
C THR A 124 5.22 -2.93 -13.98
N HIS A 125 4.33 -2.79 -14.96
CA HIS A 125 4.67 -3.01 -16.37
C HIS A 125 5.79 -2.07 -16.85
N ASN A 126 5.67 -0.77 -16.58
CA ASN A 126 6.68 0.22 -16.96
C ASN A 126 8.05 -0.04 -16.29
N LEU A 127 8.07 -0.31 -14.98
CA LEU A 127 9.29 -0.59 -14.22
C LEU A 127 9.93 -1.89 -14.69
N GLY A 128 9.13 -2.94 -14.92
CA GLY A 128 9.60 -4.20 -15.46
C GLY A 128 10.26 -4.05 -16.83
N GLN A 129 9.71 -3.20 -17.71
CA GLN A 129 10.35 -2.89 -19.00
C GLN A 129 11.63 -2.06 -18.81
N LYS A 130 11.57 -1.01 -17.99
CA LYS A 130 12.69 -0.11 -17.72
C LYS A 130 13.92 -0.87 -17.20
N TYR A 131 13.71 -1.87 -16.34
CA TYR A 131 14.76 -2.65 -15.70
C TYR A 131 14.98 -4.02 -16.33
N ASN A 132 14.56 -4.22 -17.59
CA ASN A 132 14.77 -5.44 -18.38
C ASN A 132 14.23 -6.76 -17.76
N GLY A 133 13.32 -6.68 -16.78
CA GLY A 133 12.64 -7.84 -16.19
C GLY A 133 11.51 -8.37 -17.07
N ILE A 134 10.75 -7.47 -17.69
CA ILE A 134 9.66 -7.81 -18.60
C ILE A 134 10.20 -7.83 -20.04
N LYS A 135 10.08 -8.97 -20.73
CA LYS A 135 10.54 -9.12 -22.12
C LYS A 135 9.36 -9.31 -23.06
N LEU A 136 9.17 -10.50 -23.65
CA LEU A 136 8.13 -10.70 -24.67
C LEU A 136 6.82 -11.18 -24.03
N ILE A 137 6.90 -12.18 -23.16
CA ILE A 137 5.74 -12.90 -22.65
C ILE A 137 5.02 -12.07 -21.59
N LEU A 138 5.74 -11.56 -20.58
CA LEU A 138 5.12 -10.70 -19.56
C LEU A 138 4.65 -9.38 -20.16
N ASN A 139 5.32 -8.85 -21.19
CA ASN A 139 4.89 -7.60 -21.84
C ASN A 139 3.51 -7.75 -22.48
N ARG A 140 3.27 -8.88 -23.16
CA ARG A 140 1.96 -9.19 -23.72
C ARG A 140 0.92 -9.37 -22.61
N LEU A 141 1.24 -10.18 -21.60
CA LEU A 141 0.33 -10.45 -20.48
C LEU A 141 -0.11 -9.16 -19.76
N PHE A 142 0.83 -8.30 -19.36
CA PHE A 142 0.51 -7.06 -18.64
C PHE A 142 -0.29 -6.09 -19.51
N LYS A 143 0.01 -5.97 -20.81
CA LYS A 143 -0.80 -5.15 -21.73
C LYS A 143 -2.24 -5.66 -21.83
N GLU A 144 -2.44 -6.97 -22.00
CA GLU A 144 -3.77 -7.56 -22.05
C GLU A 144 -4.52 -7.38 -20.71
N ALA A 145 -3.82 -7.50 -19.57
CA ALA A 145 -4.41 -7.27 -18.25
C ALA A 145 -4.83 -5.82 -18.01
N ILE A 146 -4.01 -4.86 -18.46
CA ILE A 146 -4.34 -3.43 -18.40
C ILE A 146 -5.58 -3.13 -19.25
N GLU A 147 -5.68 -3.69 -20.46
CA GLU A 147 -6.86 -3.53 -21.31
C GLU A 147 -8.10 -4.20 -20.72
N ALA A 148 -7.96 -5.38 -20.13
CA ALA A 148 -9.06 -6.04 -19.42
C ALA A 148 -9.57 -5.19 -18.25
N GLY A 149 -8.67 -4.63 -17.44
CA GLY A 149 -9.02 -3.73 -16.33
C GLY A 149 -9.74 -2.46 -16.80
N LYS A 150 -9.24 -1.82 -17.88
CA LYS A 150 -9.94 -0.68 -18.51
C LYS A 150 -11.34 -1.07 -18.97
N ARG A 151 -11.46 -2.19 -19.69
CA ARG A 151 -12.74 -2.67 -20.24
C ARG A 151 -13.75 -2.94 -19.13
N VAL A 152 -13.35 -3.61 -18.05
CA VAL A 152 -14.23 -3.88 -16.90
C VAL A 152 -14.74 -2.57 -16.29
N ARG A 153 -13.88 -1.57 -16.10
CA ARG A 153 -14.30 -0.26 -15.55
C ARG A 153 -15.20 0.53 -16.48
N THR A 154 -15.03 0.41 -17.79
CA THR A 154 -15.86 1.12 -18.78
C THR A 154 -17.19 0.42 -19.04
N LYS A 155 -17.22 -0.92 -18.98
CA LYS A 155 -18.39 -1.73 -19.32
C LYS A 155 -19.23 -2.15 -18.11
N THR A 156 -18.78 -1.83 -16.90
CA THR A 156 -19.50 -2.15 -15.66
C THR A 156 -19.46 -0.96 -14.70
N SER A 157 -20.34 -0.98 -13.70
CA SER A 157 -20.38 0.03 -12.64
C SER A 157 -19.36 -0.20 -11.53
N ILE A 158 -18.42 -1.14 -11.69
CA ILE A 158 -17.46 -1.47 -10.62
C ILE A 158 -16.54 -0.29 -10.28
N GLY A 159 -16.29 0.61 -11.23
CA GLY A 159 -15.50 1.81 -10.99
C GLY A 159 -16.31 2.99 -10.42
N THR A 160 -17.63 2.92 -10.38
CA THR A 160 -18.51 3.99 -9.89
C THR A 160 -18.78 3.79 -8.41
N GLY A 161 -18.49 4.80 -7.58
CA GLY A 161 -18.70 4.71 -6.13
C GLY A 161 -17.79 3.70 -5.42
N ALA A 162 -16.74 3.19 -6.08
CA ALA A 162 -15.78 2.29 -5.47
C ALA A 162 -15.17 2.96 -4.23
N VAL A 163 -15.37 2.31 -3.08
CA VAL A 163 -14.74 2.67 -1.81
C VAL A 163 -13.21 2.54 -2.03
N SER A 164 -12.41 3.38 -1.38
CA SER A 164 -10.95 3.29 -1.36
C SER A 164 -10.47 2.95 0.05
N ILE A 165 -9.21 2.55 0.22
CA ILE A 165 -8.64 2.34 1.55
C ILE A 165 -8.71 3.63 2.37
N SER A 166 -8.41 4.78 1.75
CA SER A 166 -8.56 6.09 2.38
C SER A 166 -9.99 6.35 2.86
N SER A 167 -11.01 6.00 2.06
CA SER A 167 -12.39 6.18 2.50
C SER A 167 -12.77 5.19 3.59
N ALA A 168 -12.34 3.93 3.51
CA ALA A 168 -12.59 2.93 4.54
C ALA A 168 -11.97 3.34 5.89
N ALA A 169 -10.75 3.92 5.88
CA ALA A 169 -10.12 4.47 7.06
C ALA A 169 -10.92 5.64 7.66
N VAL A 170 -11.46 6.54 6.82
CA VAL A 170 -12.31 7.65 7.28
C VAL A 170 -13.66 7.15 7.82
N GLU A 171 -14.28 6.16 7.19
CA GLU A 171 -15.51 5.53 7.71
C GLU A 171 -15.25 4.85 9.07
N LEU A 172 -14.13 4.13 9.22
CA LEU A 172 -13.75 3.52 10.49
C LEU A 172 -13.54 4.59 11.58
N ALA A 173 -12.85 5.69 11.25
CA ALA A 173 -12.67 6.81 12.17
C ALA A 173 -14.02 7.42 12.57
N GLN A 174 -14.94 7.60 11.62
CA GLN A 174 -16.28 8.14 11.87
C GLN A 174 -17.11 7.25 12.81
N ILE A 175 -16.99 5.92 12.71
CA ILE A 175 -17.67 4.99 13.62
C ILE A 175 -17.11 5.12 15.06
N LYS A 176 -15.84 5.48 15.20
CA LYS A 176 -15.13 5.54 16.48
C LYS A 176 -15.28 6.89 17.20
N VAL A 177 -15.57 7.98 16.48
CA VAL A 177 -15.77 9.32 17.08
C VAL A 177 -17.23 9.72 17.11
N GLN A 178 -17.62 10.51 18.12
CA GLN A 178 -18.98 11.05 18.20
C GLN A 178 -19.24 12.13 17.15
N ASN A 179 -18.26 12.99 16.89
CA ASN A 179 -18.38 14.09 15.94
C ASN A 179 -17.04 14.39 15.26
N LEU A 180 -16.91 13.93 14.01
CA LEU A 180 -15.70 14.15 13.21
C LEU A 180 -15.42 15.63 12.92
N ALA A 181 -16.46 16.46 12.81
CA ALA A 181 -16.32 17.89 12.55
C ALA A 181 -15.66 18.64 13.72
N ALA A 182 -15.77 18.09 14.94
CA ALA A 182 -15.14 18.62 16.15
C ALA A 182 -13.77 17.99 16.44
N SER A 183 -13.36 16.95 15.70
CA SER A 183 -12.08 16.27 15.90
C SER A 183 -10.94 17.02 15.23
N ARG A 184 -9.79 17.07 15.90
CA ARG A 184 -8.54 17.59 15.34
C ARG A 184 -7.88 16.48 14.54
N VAL A 185 -7.93 16.61 13.22
CA VAL A 185 -7.45 15.61 12.27
C VAL A 185 -6.08 15.99 11.75
N THR A 186 -5.15 15.05 11.79
CA THR A 186 -3.82 15.18 11.21
C THR A 186 -3.59 14.11 10.16
N ILE A 187 -2.97 14.48 9.03
CA ILE A 187 -2.52 13.56 7.99
C ILE A 187 -1.01 13.70 7.85
N ILE A 188 -0.30 12.57 7.95
CA ILE A 188 1.14 12.50 7.68
C ILE A 188 1.35 11.99 6.26
N GLY A 189 1.84 12.88 5.40
CA GLY A 189 2.00 12.70 3.97
C GLY A 189 1.09 13.62 3.17
N ALA A 190 1.53 13.97 1.95
CA ALA A 190 0.76 14.72 0.96
C ALA A 190 0.75 13.99 -0.40
N GLY A 191 0.51 12.67 -0.35
CA GLY A 191 0.51 11.81 -1.52
C GLY A 191 -0.88 11.62 -2.14
N LYS A 192 -0.98 10.67 -3.09
CA LYS A 192 -2.26 10.27 -3.71
C LYS A 192 -3.29 9.80 -2.67
N MET A 193 -2.85 9.05 -1.67
CA MET A 193 -3.70 8.58 -0.57
C MET A 193 -4.18 9.74 0.31
N SER A 194 -3.29 10.69 0.61
CA SER A 194 -3.64 11.90 1.39
C SER A 194 -4.71 12.73 0.70
N ARG A 195 -4.65 12.87 -0.64
CA ARG A 195 -5.70 13.54 -1.43
C ARG A 195 -7.07 12.87 -1.26
N LEU A 196 -7.12 11.54 -1.28
CA LEU A 196 -8.37 10.80 -1.04
C LEU A 196 -8.83 10.95 0.41
N LEU A 197 -7.91 10.87 1.38
CA LEU A 197 -8.22 11.09 2.80
C LEU A 197 -8.89 12.46 3.00
N VAL A 198 -8.28 13.54 2.52
CA VAL A 198 -8.85 14.90 2.62
C VAL A 198 -10.23 14.95 1.97
N LYS A 199 -10.37 14.44 0.75
CA LYS A 199 -11.67 14.39 0.05
C LYS A 199 -12.77 13.72 0.89
N HIS A 200 -12.46 12.59 1.52
CA HIS A 200 -13.43 11.85 2.33
C HIS A 200 -13.69 12.50 3.69
N LEU A 201 -12.66 13.02 4.36
CA LEU A 201 -12.78 13.76 5.61
C LEU A 201 -13.67 14.99 5.45
N VAL A 202 -13.43 15.80 4.41
CA VAL A 202 -14.23 16.99 4.10
C VAL A 202 -15.67 16.61 3.77
N ALA A 203 -15.89 15.56 2.98
CA ALA A 203 -17.24 15.06 2.68
C ALA A 203 -18.01 14.58 3.94
N LYS A 204 -17.29 14.23 5.02
CA LYS A 204 -17.85 13.84 6.32
C LYS A 204 -17.84 14.97 7.35
N GLY A 205 -17.52 16.20 6.93
CA GLY A 205 -17.65 17.41 7.75
C GLY A 205 -16.40 17.83 8.52
N ALA A 206 -15.24 17.17 8.32
CA ALA A 206 -13.99 17.67 8.86
C ALA A 206 -13.63 19.02 8.21
N TYR A 207 -13.37 20.04 9.02
CA TYR A 207 -13.07 21.39 8.54
C TYR A 207 -11.60 21.76 8.68
N GLN A 208 -11.00 21.56 9.86
CA GLN A 208 -9.59 21.89 10.09
C GLN A 208 -8.74 20.61 10.08
N ILE A 209 -7.81 20.53 9.13
CA ILE A 209 -6.98 19.34 8.90
C ILE A 209 -5.51 19.76 8.86
N ALA A 210 -4.69 19.23 9.76
CA ALA A 210 -3.25 19.41 9.73
C ALA A 210 -2.59 18.45 8.73
N ILE A 211 -1.70 18.95 7.87
CA ILE A 211 -0.93 18.19 6.90
C ILE A 211 0.55 18.28 7.25
N LEU A 212 1.12 17.16 7.70
CA LEU A 212 2.54 17.01 7.96
C LEU A 212 3.22 16.39 6.74
N ASN A 213 4.20 17.07 6.15
CA ASN A 213 4.92 16.51 5.00
C ASN A 213 6.39 16.94 4.94
N ARG A 214 7.23 16.09 4.33
CA ARG A 214 8.64 16.43 4.05
C ARG A 214 8.78 17.50 2.97
N SER A 215 7.89 17.48 1.98
CA SER A 215 7.90 18.43 0.85
C SER A 215 6.78 19.45 1.04
N ARG A 216 7.14 20.67 1.45
CA ARG A 216 6.20 21.77 1.59
C ARG A 216 5.43 22.08 0.30
N PRO A 217 6.05 22.16 -0.90
CA PRO A 217 5.32 22.41 -2.14
C PRO A 217 4.21 21.39 -2.43
N ARG A 218 4.43 20.10 -2.13
CA ARG A 218 3.39 19.05 -2.31
C ARG A 218 2.23 19.21 -1.34
N ALA A 219 2.49 19.66 -0.12
CA ALA A 219 1.42 19.93 0.85
C ALA A 219 0.61 21.17 0.47
N GLU A 220 1.28 22.20 -0.07
CA GLU A 220 0.63 23.41 -0.58
C GLU A 220 -0.23 23.13 -1.82
N GLU A 221 0.27 22.31 -2.75
CA GLU A 221 -0.50 21.80 -3.89
C GLU A 221 -1.78 21.10 -3.41
N LEU A 222 -1.65 20.16 -2.46
CA LEU A 222 -2.79 19.46 -1.87
C LEU A 222 -3.78 20.43 -1.22
N ALA A 223 -3.31 21.39 -0.42
CA ALA A 223 -4.16 22.37 0.23
C ALA A 223 -4.94 23.23 -0.78
N SER A 224 -4.31 23.60 -1.91
CA SER A 224 -4.92 24.44 -2.94
C SER A 224 -6.12 23.78 -3.64
N GLU A 225 -6.19 22.43 -3.64
CA GLU A 225 -7.28 21.66 -4.24
C GLU A 225 -8.56 21.66 -3.39
N PHE A 226 -8.45 21.83 -2.06
CA PHE A 226 -9.55 21.64 -1.11
C PHE A 226 -9.91 22.92 -0.36
N LYS A 227 -10.41 23.92 -1.09
CA LYS A 227 -10.81 25.23 -0.53
C LYS A 227 -12.02 25.19 0.40
N GLN A 228 -12.69 24.04 0.53
CA GLN A 228 -13.85 23.86 1.40
C GLN A 228 -13.46 23.57 2.86
N ALA A 229 -12.17 23.36 3.13
CA ALA A 229 -11.61 23.05 4.44
C ALA A 229 -10.33 23.88 4.68
N GLU A 230 -9.98 24.08 5.93
CA GLU A 230 -8.74 24.73 6.34
C GLU A 230 -7.64 23.66 6.48
N LEU A 231 -6.73 23.63 5.51
CA LEU A 231 -5.58 22.73 5.53
C LEU A 231 -4.36 23.45 6.07
N LEU A 232 -3.98 23.14 7.32
CA LEU A 232 -2.84 23.71 8.01
C LEU A 232 -1.58 22.90 7.70
N ILE A 233 -0.57 23.52 7.10
CA ILE A 233 0.63 22.80 6.63
C ILE A 233 1.74 22.93 7.67
N TYR A 234 2.28 21.78 8.09
CA TYR A 234 3.37 21.70 9.05
C TYR A 234 4.56 20.91 8.46
N PRO A 235 5.81 21.33 8.76
CA PRO A 235 6.98 20.54 8.42
C PRO A 235 7.02 19.27 9.28
N ILE A 236 7.63 18.20 8.74
CA ILE A 236 7.74 16.93 9.46
C ILE A 236 8.49 17.04 10.80
N SER A 237 9.33 18.06 10.97
CA SER A 237 10.04 18.34 12.22
C SER A 237 9.11 18.70 13.38
N GLU A 238 7.91 19.20 13.09
CA GLU A 238 6.87 19.55 14.07
C GLU A 238 5.87 18.40 14.31
N MET A 239 6.17 17.20 13.80
CA MET A 239 5.28 16.04 13.87
C MET A 239 4.81 15.77 15.30
N MET A 240 5.73 15.69 16.27
CA MET A 240 5.34 15.32 17.63
C MET A 240 4.48 16.38 18.32
N SER A 241 4.74 17.67 18.10
CA SER A 241 3.91 18.75 18.66
C SER A 241 2.51 18.80 18.05
N VAL A 242 2.39 18.51 16.75
CA VAL A 242 1.08 18.44 16.07
C VAL A 242 0.31 17.19 16.51
N LEU A 243 0.98 16.05 16.62
CA LEU A 243 0.41 14.79 17.10
C LEU A 243 -0.07 14.92 18.54
N ALA A 244 0.72 15.58 19.39
CA ALA A 244 0.34 15.91 20.76
C ALA A 244 -0.97 16.67 20.81
N MET A 245 -1.30 17.43 19.76
CA MET A 245 -2.53 18.21 19.66
C MET A 245 -3.70 17.52 18.93
N SER A 246 -3.50 16.31 18.40
CA SER A 246 -4.46 15.63 17.53
C SER A 246 -5.40 14.70 18.29
N ASP A 247 -6.56 14.41 17.69
CA ASP A 247 -7.47 13.33 18.14
C ASP A 247 -7.39 12.13 17.19
N LEU A 248 -7.26 12.42 15.89
CA LEU A 248 -7.17 11.45 14.80
C LEU A 248 -5.92 11.73 13.96
N VAL A 249 -5.10 10.71 13.72
CA VAL A 249 -3.93 10.82 12.85
C VAL A 249 -4.00 9.74 11.78
N PHE A 250 -3.88 10.14 10.51
CA PHE A 250 -3.78 9.24 9.38
C PHE A 250 -2.36 9.25 8.84
N THR A 251 -1.74 8.08 8.66
CA THR A 251 -0.41 7.98 8.05
C THR A 251 -0.49 7.35 6.67
N SER A 252 0.11 8.01 5.67
CA SER A 252 0.10 7.54 4.29
C SER A 252 1.38 7.93 3.55
N THR A 253 2.55 7.64 4.15
CA THR A 253 3.86 7.95 3.56
C THR A 253 4.54 6.71 2.97
N ALA A 254 5.60 6.95 2.19
CA ALA A 254 6.47 5.91 1.66
C ALA A 254 7.70 5.63 2.56
N ALA A 255 7.62 5.94 3.85
CA ALA A 255 8.68 5.58 4.80
C ALA A 255 8.80 4.06 4.90
N THR A 256 10.03 3.56 4.98
CA THR A 256 10.34 2.13 5.14
C THR A 256 10.48 1.73 6.60
N GLU A 257 10.65 2.70 7.49
CA GLU A 257 10.71 2.53 8.94
C GLU A 257 9.53 3.26 9.59
N PRO A 258 9.06 2.78 10.75
CA PRO A 258 8.03 3.46 11.52
C PRO A 258 8.43 4.90 11.89
N LEU A 259 7.54 5.84 11.61
CA LEU A 259 7.67 7.24 11.98
C LEU A 259 7.28 7.45 13.44
N ILE A 260 6.27 6.71 13.89
CA ILE A 260 5.67 6.81 15.22
C ILE A 260 5.90 5.48 15.95
N ASP A 261 6.38 5.57 17.18
CA ASP A 261 6.58 4.47 18.12
C ASP A 261 6.12 4.90 19.52
N ARG A 262 6.03 3.94 20.44
CA ARG A 262 5.61 4.18 21.82
C ARG A 262 6.44 5.27 22.49
N ALA A 263 7.76 5.17 22.42
CA ALA A 263 8.68 6.07 23.13
C ALA A 263 8.50 7.54 22.70
N LYS A 264 8.32 7.80 21.40
CA LYS A 264 8.01 9.13 20.87
C LYS A 264 6.67 9.64 21.38
N LEU A 265 5.63 8.79 21.37
CA LEU A 265 4.30 9.20 21.82
C LEU A 265 4.27 9.48 23.33
N GLU A 266 4.90 8.64 24.15
CA GLU A 266 5.02 8.88 25.61
C GLU A 266 5.68 10.21 25.94
N ALA A 267 6.70 10.60 25.18
CA ALA A 267 7.40 11.87 25.38
C ALA A 267 6.58 13.09 24.96
N ALA A 268 5.58 12.92 24.07
CA ALA A 268 4.85 14.03 23.46
C ALA A 268 3.40 14.18 23.96
N LEU A 269 2.76 13.09 24.36
CA LEU A 269 1.36 13.08 24.78
C LEU A 269 1.21 13.40 26.26
N GLU A 270 0.21 14.21 26.58
CA GLU A 270 -0.23 14.37 27.96
C GLU A 270 -0.85 13.06 28.48
N PRO A 271 -0.68 12.73 29.78
CA PRO A 271 -1.31 11.57 30.38
C PRO A 271 -2.83 11.58 30.16
N ASN A 272 -3.37 10.45 29.67
CA ASN A 272 -4.80 10.23 29.36
C ASN A 272 -5.35 10.94 28.11
N ARG A 273 -4.54 11.62 27.31
CA ARG A 273 -5.04 12.23 26.08
C ARG A 273 -5.31 11.15 25.01
N PRO A 274 -6.57 10.91 24.61
CA PRO A 274 -6.87 9.86 23.64
C PRO A 274 -6.32 10.21 22.26
N LEU A 275 -5.68 9.25 21.60
CA LEU A 275 -5.18 9.40 20.24
C LEU A 275 -5.51 8.15 19.42
N MET A 276 -6.13 8.33 18.26
CA MET A 276 -6.34 7.24 17.30
C MET A 276 -5.44 7.41 16.08
N LEU A 277 -4.74 6.34 15.73
CA LEU A 277 -3.79 6.27 14.63
C LEU A 277 -4.35 5.34 13.54
N PHE A 278 -4.47 5.83 12.32
CA PHE A 278 -4.95 5.08 11.16
C PHE A 278 -3.83 4.97 10.13
N ASP A 279 -3.14 3.84 10.14
CA ASP A 279 -2.01 3.59 9.26
C ASP A 279 -2.45 2.89 7.97
N ILE A 280 -2.45 3.64 6.88
CA ILE A 280 -2.80 3.12 5.55
C ILE A 280 -1.55 2.89 4.67
N SER A 281 -0.37 2.81 5.29
CA SER A 281 0.90 2.52 4.63
C SER A 281 1.39 1.09 4.88
N VAL A 282 2.14 0.55 3.91
CA VAL A 282 2.94 -0.68 4.05
C VAL A 282 4.28 -0.46 3.33
N PRO A 283 5.44 -0.55 4.02
CA PRO A 283 5.61 -0.82 5.45
C PRO A 283 4.89 0.18 6.36
N ARG A 284 4.51 -0.27 7.56
CA ARG A 284 3.76 0.55 8.50
C ARG A 284 4.58 1.76 8.94
N ASN A 285 3.92 2.91 8.99
CA ASN A 285 4.47 4.15 9.53
C ASN A 285 4.24 4.25 11.05
N VAL A 286 3.37 3.41 11.61
CA VAL A 286 3.09 3.30 13.04
C VAL A 286 3.56 1.94 13.54
N HIS A 287 4.49 1.94 14.49
CA HIS A 287 4.98 0.71 15.09
C HIS A 287 3.91 0.07 15.99
N GLY A 288 3.92 -1.25 16.15
CA GLY A 288 2.87 -1.98 16.88
C GLY A 288 2.85 -1.74 18.40
N ASP A 289 3.99 -1.32 18.97
CA ASP A 289 4.16 -1.06 20.41
C ASP A 289 3.32 0.13 20.92
N VAL A 290 2.83 0.99 20.02
CA VAL A 290 1.98 2.13 20.41
C VAL A 290 0.69 1.70 21.11
N ASN A 291 0.21 0.47 20.85
CA ASN A 291 -0.99 -0.08 21.48
C ASN A 291 -0.75 -0.51 22.94
N GLU A 292 0.48 -0.45 23.44
CA GLU A 292 0.80 -0.64 24.86
C GLU A 292 0.46 0.61 25.70
N LEU A 293 0.12 1.73 25.06
CA LEU A 293 -0.37 2.94 25.73
C LEU A 293 -1.88 2.90 25.84
N ASP A 294 -2.40 2.97 27.07
CA ASP A 294 -3.84 2.86 27.36
C ASP A 294 -4.71 3.90 26.62
N ASN A 295 -4.14 5.07 26.34
CA ASN A 295 -4.80 6.18 25.66
C ASN A 295 -4.59 6.20 24.14
N VAL A 296 -3.91 5.21 23.54
CA VAL A 296 -3.64 5.15 22.10
C VAL A 296 -4.30 3.92 21.48
N GLN A 297 -4.94 4.10 20.33
CA GLN A 297 -5.44 2.99 19.52
C GLN A 297 -4.93 3.11 18.09
N ALA A 298 -4.23 2.09 17.61
CA ALA A 298 -3.73 2.03 16.23
C ALA A 298 -4.48 1.01 15.37
N PHE A 299 -4.78 1.41 14.14
CA PHE A 299 -5.44 0.62 13.10
C PHE A 299 -4.54 0.56 11.88
N ASN A 300 -4.55 -0.57 11.16
CA ASN A 300 -3.78 -0.78 9.94
C ASN A 300 -4.62 -1.43 8.83
N VAL A 301 -4.03 -1.60 7.63
CA VAL A 301 -4.64 -2.18 6.42
C VAL A 301 -4.73 -3.69 6.40
#